data_AF-A0A6I4MC27-F1
#
_entry.id   AF-A0A6I4MC27-F1
#
_cell.length_a   1.000
_cell.length_b   1.000
_cell.length_c   1.000
_cell.angle_alpha   90.00
_cell.angle_beta   90.00
_cell.angle_gamma   90.00
#
_symmetry.space_group_name_H-M   'P 1'
#
loop_
_entity.id
_entity.type
_entity.pdbx_description
1 polymer ?
#
loop_
_entity_poly.entity_id
_entity_poly.type
_entity_poly.pdbx_seq_one_letter_code
_entity_poly.pdbx_strand_id
1 'polypeptide(L)'
;MDNSVTTRGNEYAGVLLLLLRRYAANLPDGRRNDVDRTLSAALDRIPESRAAIAGMVAKADALPQDRKRALFGGTHAFQPVATAVSAPELEQVIGRLGGRKTPPATSRPSAHKYDLRFSHMICDDESNPESFGKDEPYEIISMITQAQMEAGTPARSVRTPVYKTNEGDRAPASGSEDLRLWGVGAPAVIDSDLLVTVVHVEHDMGNISKIVTDITAVVTAAAVAAKAAKQDLIAVALGIVASLGGLVTALAADDPVGEPQQLLLSQADADAFTKDAAQVTLPALRFNGGDSNGVYRSFLTLRRT
;
A
#
# COMPACT_ATOMS: atom_id res chain seq x y z
N MET A 1 0.39 -0.49 -20.38
CA MET A 1 1.50 -0.89 -19.51
C MET A 1 2.26 -2.03 -20.19
N ASP A 2 3.57 -2.09 -20.03
CA ASP A 2 4.39 -3.21 -20.52
C ASP A 2 4.01 -4.49 -19.77
N ASN A 3 3.57 -5.54 -20.49
CA ASN A 3 3.18 -6.84 -19.93
C ASN A 3 4.29 -7.44 -19.04
N SER A 4 5.55 -7.05 -19.25
CA SER A 4 6.67 -7.48 -18.41
C SER A 4 6.57 -6.93 -16.98
N VAL A 5 6.06 -5.71 -16.78
CA VAL A 5 5.98 -5.04 -15.47
C VAL A 5 4.89 -5.69 -14.62
N THR A 6 3.70 -5.87 -15.20
CA THR A 6 2.57 -6.54 -14.55
C THR A 6 2.93 -7.97 -14.15
N THR A 7 3.57 -8.73 -15.04
CA THR A 7 4.00 -10.12 -14.75
C THR A 7 4.95 -10.18 -13.55
N ARG A 8 5.91 -9.26 -13.44
CA ARG A 8 6.85 -9.18 -12.32
C ARG A 8 6.18 -8.77 -11.01
N GLY A 9 5.28 -7.78 -11.06
CA GLY A 9 4.47 -7.38 -9.91
C GLY A 9 3.65 -8.54 -9.35
N ASN A 10 3.02 -9.32 -10.24
CA ASN A 10 2.20 -10.46 -9.86
C ASN A 10 3.03 -11.60 -9.27
N GLU A 11 4.24 -11.85 -9.78
CA GLU A 11 5.16 -12.82 -9.16
C GLU A 11 5.47 -12.45 -7.71
N TYR A 12 5.78 -11.18 -7.45
CA TYR A 12 6.01 -10.67 -6.09
C TYR A 12 4.75 -10.75 -5.21
N ALA A 13 3.58 -10.44 -5.77
CA ALA A 13 2.31 -10.63 -5.07
C ALA A 13 2.08 -12.09 -4.66
N GLY A 14 2.47 -13.05 -5.50
CA GLY A 14 2.45 -14.47 -5.15
C GLY A 14 3.38 -14.84 -4.01
N VAL A 15 4.58 -14.26 -3.97
CA VAL A 15 5.53 -14.45 -2.87
C VAL A 15 4.94 -13.91 -1.57
N LEU A 16 4.38 -12.70 -1.60
CA LEU A 16 3.74 -12.11 -0.43
C LEU A 16 2.54 -12.93 0.03
N LEU A 17 1.71 -13.42 -0.88
CA LEU A 17 0.60 -14.32 -0.53
C LEU A 17 1.09 -15.59 0.18
N LEU A 18 2.20 -16.19 -0.29
CA LEU A 18 2.79 -17.36 0.37
C LEU A 18 3.34 -17.02 1.77
N LEU A 19 4.03 -15.89 1.92
CA LEU A 19 4.51 -15.40 3.21
C LEU A 19 3.35 -15.16 4.19
N LEU A 20 2.27 -14.53 3.73
CA LEU A 20 1.06 -14.29 4.51
C LEU A 20 0.34 -15.59 4.89
N ARG A 21 0.27 -16.58 3.99
CA ARG A 21 -0.22 -17.93 4.33
C ARG A 21 0.58 -18.57 5.46
N ARG A 22 1.92 -18.50 5.38
CA ARG A 22 2.83 -19.04 6.39
C ARG A 22 2.64 -18.36 7.74
N TYR A 23 2.48 -17.04 7.73
CA TYR A 23 2.14 -16.27 8.92
C TYR A 23 0.79 -16.70 9.51
N ALA A 24 -0.27 -16.73 8.70
CA ALA A 24 -1.62 -17.14 9.13
C ALA A 24 -1.67 -18.56 9.69
N ALA A 25 -0.92 -19.49 9.09
CA ALA A 25 -0.82 -20.88 9.53
C ALA A 25 -0.09 -21.07 10.87
N ASN A 26 0.51 -20.01 11.42
CA ASN A 26 1.23 -20.03 12.69
C ASN A 26 2.23 -21.20 12.79
N LEU A 27 3.10 -21.31 11.78
CA LEU A 27 4.07 -22.42 11.71
C LEU A 27 4.89 -22.57 13.00
N PRO A 28 5.24 -23.78 13.45
CA PRO A 28 6.17 -23.98 14.57
C PRO A 28 7.54 -23.35 14.28
N ASP A 29 8.26 -22.92 15.33
CA ASP A 29 9.52 -22.17 15.17
C ASP A 29 10.59 -22.91 14.35
N GLY A 30 10.70 -24.24 14.50
CA GLY A 30 11.61 -25.07 13.71
C GLY A 30 11.31 -25.08 12.20
N ARG A 31 10.14 -24.60 11.78
CA ARG A 31 9.71 -24.46 10.38
C ARG A 31 9.74 -23.01 9.88
N ARG A 32 10.09 -22.05 10.74
CA ARG A 32 10.22 -20.63 10.41
C ARG A 32 11.67 -20.29 10.07
N ASN A 33 11.89 -19.77 8.87
CA ASN A 33 13.17 -19.16 8.52
C ASN A 33 13.25 -17.71 9.05
N ASP A 34 14.35 -17.02 8.79
CA ASP A 34 14.58 -15.66 9.27
C ASP A 34 13.55 -14.65 8.70
N VAL A 35 13.10 -14.87 7.46
CA VAL A 35 12.05 -14.06 6.83
C VAL A 35 10.74 -14.23 7.60
N ASP A 36 10.33 -15.46 7.87
CA ASP A 36 9.09 -15.76 8.61
C ASP A 36 9.11 -15.16 10.01
N ARG A 37 10.25 -15.24 10.71
CA ARG A 37 10.40 -14.69 12.06
C ARG A 37 10.33 -13.16 12.05
N THR A 38 10.99 -12.53 11.10
CA THR A 38 10.95 -11.06 10.95
C THR A 38 9.55 -10.59 10.59
N LEU A 39 8.88 -11.29 9.68
CA LEU A 39 7.51 -11.01 9.27
C LEU A 39 6.55 -11.15 10.43
N SER A 40 6.63 -12.27 11.17
CA SER A 40 5.77 -12.52 12.32
C SER A 40 5.99 -11.44 13.40
N ALA A 41 7.24 -11.12 13.72
CA ALA A 41 7.57 -10.09 14.71
C ALA A 41 7.05 -8.70 14.35
N ALA A 42 7.03 -8.34 13.06
CA ALA A 42 6.46 -7.08 12.60
C ALA A 42 4.92 -7.11 12.62
N LEU A 43 4.30 -8.15 12.06
CA LEU A 43 2.85 -8.27 11.98
C LEU A 43 2.17 -8.45 13.34
N ASP A 44 2.80 -9.15 14.28
CA ASP A 44 2.26 -9.34 15.64
C ASP A 44 2.21 -8.02 16.45
N ARG A 45 2.86 -6.94 15.97
CA ARG A 45 2.71 -5.58 16.54
C ARG A 45 1.46 -4.85 16.04
N ILE A 46 0.81 -5.36 15.00
CA ILE A 46 -0.45 -4.83 14.48
C ILE A 46 -1.59 -5.60 15.17
N PRO A 47 -2.48 -4.92 15.93
CA PRO A 47 -3.62 -5.58 16.55
C PRO A 47 -4.47 -6.34 15.52
N GLU A 48 -4.91 -7.55 15.88
CA GLU A 48 -5.79 -8.41 15.07
C GLU A 48 -5.22 -8.86 13.71
N SER A 49 -3.96 -8.55 13.40
CA SER A 49 -3.35 -8.82 12.08
C SER A 49 -3.41 -10.27 11.65
N ARG A 50 -3.28 -11.22 12.59
CA ARG A 50 -3.38 -12.65 12.29
C ARG A 50 -4.76 -13.06 11.80
N ALA A 51 -5.82 -12.59 12.45
CA ALA A 51 -7.19 -12.86 12.03
C ALA A 51 -7.51 -12.16 10.71
N ALA A 52 -7.05 -10.92 10.57
CA ALA A 52 -7.16 -10.11 9.36
C ALA A 52 -6.52 -10.82 8.14
N ILE A 53 -5.26 -11.23 8.27
CA ILE A 53 -4.51 -11.95 7.24
C ILE A 53 -5.11 -13.33 6.96
N ALA A 54 -5.52 -14.09 7.97
CA ALA A 54 -6.16 -15.39 7.74
C ALA A 54 -7.44 -15.24 6.88
N GLY A 55 -8.24 -14.20 7.14
CA GLY A 55 -9.41 -13.88 6.31
C GLY A 55 -9.04 -13.50 4.88
N MET A 56 -8.03 -12.64 4.68
CA MET A 56 -7.54 -12.27 3.35
C MET A 56 -7.02 -13.48 2.56
N VAL A 57 -6.18 -14.30 3.21
CA VAL A 57 -5.61 -15.51 2.61
C VAL A 57 -6.71 -16.48 2.20
N ALA A 58 -7.72 -16.70 3.05
CA ALA A 58 -8.84 -17.58 2.72
C ALA A 58 -9.61 -17.09 1.49
N LYS A 59 -9.85 -15.78 1.36
CA LYS A 59 -10.51 -15.19 0.19
C LYS A 59 -9.64 -15.32 -1.07
N ALA A 60 -8.34 -15.04 -0.97
CA ALA A 60 -7.40 -15.22 -2.08
C ALA A 60 -7.27 -16.70 -2.50
N ASP A 61 -7.42 -17.63 -1.56
CA ASP A 61 -7.37 -19.07 -1.81
C ASP A 61 -8.65 -19.63 -2.45
N ALA A 62 -9.79 -18.98 -2.20
CA ALA A 62 -11.08 -19.31 -2.80
C ALA A 62 -11.24 -18.80 -4.24
N LEU A 63 -10.33 -17.95 -4.75
CA LEU A 63 -10.39 -17.45 -6.12
C LEU A 63 -10.26 -18.59 -7.14
N PRO A 64 -10.98 -18.50 -8.29
CA PRO A 64 -10.75 -19.39 -9.43
C PRO A 64 -9.27 -19.38 -9.83
N GLN A 65 -8.73 -20.55 -10.22
CA GLN A 65 -7.28 -20.69 -10.48
C GLN A 65 -6.75 -19.66 -11.48
N ASP A 66 -7.49 -19.40 -12.57
CA ASP A 66 -7.07 -18.44 -13.59
C ASP A 66 -7.03 -17.02 -13.04
N ARG A 67 -8.04 -16.62 -12.24
CA ARG A 67 -8.07 -15.32 -11.55
C ARG A 67 -6.93 -15.21 -10.54
N LYS A 68 -6.65 -16.27 -9.79
CA LYS A 68 -5.53 -16.32 -8.84
C LYS A 68 -4.17 -16.21 -9.54
N ARG A 69 -3.99 -16.87 -10.70
CA ARG A 69 -2.79 -16.73 -11.54
C ARG A 69 -2.64 -15.31 -12.08
N ALA A 70 -3.75 -14.69 -12.49
CA ALA A 70 -3.75 -13.33 -13.00
C ALA A 70 -3.33 -12.31 -11.93
N LEU A 71 -3.74 -12.48 -10.67
CA LEU A 71 -3.45 -11.53 -9.59
C LEU A 71 -2.13 -11.81 -8.85
N PHE A 72 -1.78 -13.08 -8.66
CA PHE A 72 -0.67 -13.49 -7.79
C PHE A 72 0.42 -14.27 -8.54
N GLY A 73 0.37 -14.29 -9.86
CA GLY A 73 1.32 -15.03 -10.69
C GLY A 73 1.15 -16.55 -10.59
N GLY A 74 1.92 -17.28 -11.40
CA GLY A 74 1.77 -18.74 -11.55
C GLY A 74 2.67 -19.61 -10.66
N THR A 75 3.53 -19.00 -9.84
CA THR A 75 4.62 -19.69 -9.12
C THR A 75 4.32 -19.84 -7.63
N HIS A 76 4.63 -18.83 -6.81
CA HIS A 76 4.57 -18.88 -5.35
C HIS A 76 3.13 -18.94 -4.81
N ALA A 77 2.18 -18.33 -5.51
CA ALA A 77 0.77 -18.33 -5.13
C ALA A 77 0.14 -19.73 -5.06
N PHE A 78 0.78 -20.75 -5.63
CA PHE A 78 0.29 -22.14 -5.65
C PHE A 78 1.16 -23.09 -4.83
N GLN A 79 2.23 -22.59 -4.21
CA GLN A 79 3.09 -23.42 -3.37
C GLN A 79 2.40 -23.74 -2.03
N PRO A 80 2.66 -24.93 -1.47
CA PRO A 80 2.13 -25.30 -0.16
C PRO A 80 2.76 -24.44 0.92
N VAL A 81 2.03 -24.22 2.02
CA VAL A 81 2.47 -23.45 3.19
C VAL A 81 3.81 -23.95 3.77
N ALA A 82 4.17 -25.21 3.56
CA ALA A 82 5.46 -25.73 4.00
C ALA A 82 6.67 -25.14 3.26
N THR A 83 6.48 -24.63 2.04
CA THR A 83 7.55 -24.05 1.23
C THR A 83 8.02 -22.75 1.85
N ALA A 84 9.31 -22.67 2.20
CA ALA A 84 9.91 -21.47 2.75
C ALA A 84 10.45 -20.59 1.61
N VAL A 85 10.25 -19.28 1.71
CA VAL A 85 10.84 -18.31 0.79
C VAL A 85 12.12 -17.77 1.41
N SER A 86 13.25 -17.98 0.75
CA SER A 86 14.56 -17.57 1.27
C SER A 86 14.83 -16.08 1.02
N ALA A 87 15.70 -15.45 1.81
CA ALA A 87 16.13 -14.07 1.56
C ALA A 87 16.78 -13.88 0.16
N PRO A 88 17.65 -14.80 -0.33
CA PRO A 88 18.16 -14.72 -1.71
C PRO A 88 17.07 -14.81 -2.79
N GLU A 89 16.04 -15.62 -2.57
CA GLU A 89 14.90 -15.71 -3.48
C GLU A 89 14.09 -14.41 -3.51
N LEU A 90 13.85 -13.80 -2.34
CA LEU A 90 13.27 -12.45 -2.26
C LEU A 90 14.12 -11.41 -2.98
N GLU A 91 15.45 -11.43 -2.79
CA GLU A 91 16.38 -10.54 -3.49
C GLU A 91 16.26 -10.69 -5.01
N GLN A 92 16.13 -11.91 -5.52
CA GLN A 92 15.96 -12.15 -6.96
C GLN A 92 14.61 -11.65 -7.48
N VAL A 93 13.51 -11.95 -6.77
CA VAL A 93 12.15 -11.52 -7.17
C VAL A 93 12.06 -9.99 -7.16
N ILE A 94 12.51 -9.34 -6.09
CA ILE A 94 12.49 -7.89 -5.96
C ILE A 94 13.48 -7.25 -6.94
N GLY A 95 14.65 -7.86 -7.17
CA GLY A 95 15.60 -7.40 -8.18
C GLY A 95 14.97 -7.33 -9.58
N ARG A 96 14.08 -8.28 -9.93
CA ARG A 96 13.34 -8.26 -11.20
C ARG A 96 12.38 -7.07 -11.31
N LEU A 97 11.80 -6.59 -10.20
CA LEU A 97 10.94 -5.39 -10.18
C LEU A 97 11.70 -4.11 -10.59
N GLY A 98 13.05 -4.15 -10.66
CA GLY A 98 13.89 -3.00 -10.92
C GLY A 98 14.51 -2.42 -9.65
N GLY A 99 14.52 -3.21 -8.57
CA GLY A 99 15.08 -2.82 -7.29
C GLY A 99 16.55 -2.46 -7.34
N ARG A 100 16.92 -1.46 -6.54
CA ARG A 100 18.32 -1.11 -6.26
C ARG A 100 18.61 -1.47 -4.81
N LYS A 101 19.84 -1.94 -4.57
CA LYS A 101 20.34 -2.21 -3.22
C LYS A 101 20.44 -0.90 -2.45
N THR A 102 20.00 -0.94 -1.21
CA THR A 102 20.12 0.16 -0.26
C THR A 102 21.58 0.58 -0.12
N PRO A 103 21.97 1.78 -0.58
CA PRO A 103 23.25 2.37 -0.19
C PRO A 103 23.18 2.70 1.32
N PRO A 104 24.30 2.65 2.05
CA PRO A 104 24.32 3.16 3.42
C PRO A 104 23.81 4.61 3.44
N ALA A 105 22.84 4.91 4.30
CA ALA A 105 22.22 6.22 4.42
C ALA A 105 23.31 7.30 4.62
N THR A 106 23.51 8.14 3.60
CA THR A 106 24.35 9.33 3.68
C THR A 106 23.44 10.54 3.81
N SER A 107 22.71 10.63 4.93
CA SER A 107 21.90 11.81 5.20
C SER A 107 22.84 12.97 5.55
N ARG A 108 22.93 13.96 4.66
CA ARG A 108 23.17 15.33 5.16
C ARG A 108 21.92 15.71 5.95
N PRO A 109 22.05 16.22 7.19
CA PRO A 109 20.89 16.69 7.93
C PRO A 109 20.16 17.76 7.11
N SER A 110 18.89 17.52 6.77
CA SER A 110 18.03 18.61 6.28
C SER A 110 17.82 19.63 7.38
N ALA A 111 17.85 20.91 7.02
CA ALA A 111 17.34 21.97 7.88
C ALA A 111 15.80 22.07 7.83
N HIS A 112 15.15 21.48 6.82
CA HIS A 112 13.73 21.67 6.54
C HIS A 112 12.87 20.59 7.16
N LYS A 113 11.71 21.02 7.65
CA LYS A 113 10.66 20.14 8.15
C LYS A 113 9.48 20.19 7.20
N TYR A 114 8.79 19.06 7.07
CA TYR A 114 7.67 18.92 6.15
C TYR A 114 6.42 18.42 6.87
N ASP A 115 5.29 18.78 6.28
CA ASP A 115 3.96 18.37 6.66
C ASP A 115 3.27 17.85 5.39
N LEU A 116 2.95 16.55 5.35
CA LEU A 116 2.20 15.93 4.25
C LEU A 116 0.78 15.69 4.73
N ARG A 117 -0.20 16.14 3.96
CA ARG A 117 -1.62 16.04 4.30
C ARG A 117 -2.44 15.54 3.13
N PHE A 118 -3.53 14.86 3.42
CA PHE A 118 -4.62 14.73 2.46
C PHE A 118 -5.25 16.10 2.23
N SER A 119 -5.50 16.44 0.96
CA SER A 119 -6.15 17.70 0.59
C SER A 119 -7.61 17.48 0.24
N HIS A 120 -7.84 16.72 -0.83
CA HIS A 120 -9.16 16.43 -1.37
C HIS A 120 -9.08 15.31 -2.41
N MET A 121 -10.23 14.72 -2.71
CA MET A 121 -10.52 13.91 -3.88
C MET A 121 -11.49 14.65 -4.81
N ILE A 122 -11.44 14.33 -6.09
CA ILE A 122 -12.41 14.74 -7.10
C ILE A 122 -12.97 13.47 -7.74
N CYS A 123 -14.29 13.37 -7.84
CA CYS A 123 -14.94 12.41 -8.72
C CYS A 123 -15.03 13.05 -10.11
N ASP A 124 -14.29 12.53 -11.09
CA ASP A 124 -14.25 13.04 -12.45
C ASP A 124 -15.33 12.42 -13.35
N ASP A 125 -15.81 11.22 -13.02
CA ASP A 125 -16.81 10.46 -13.78
C ASP A 125 -17.45 9.43 -12.84
N GLU A 126 -18.77 9.32 -12.84
CA GLU A 126 -19.56 8.36 -12.05
C GLU A 126 -20.33 7.48 -13.04
N SER A 127 -19.62 6.76 -13.92
CA SER A 127 -20.18 6.17 -15.15
C SER A 127 -21.28 5.10 -14.97
N ASN A 128 -21.75 4.85 -13.74
CA ASN A 128 -22.96 4.08 -13.44
C ASN A 128 -23.50 4.42 -12.02
N PRO A 129 -24.16 5.58 -11.82
CA PRO A 129 -24.66 5.96 -10.50
C PRO A 129 -25.71 4.94 -10.05
N GLU A 130 -25.57 4.37 -8.86
CA GLU A 130 -26.55 3.41 -8.35
C GLU A 130 -27.95 4.02 -8.35
N SER A 131 -28.96 3.26 -8.77
CA SER A 131 -30.34 3.77 -8.91
C SER A 131 -30.97 4.26 -7.58
N PHE A 132 -30.33 3.97 -6.44
CA PHE A 132 -30.82 4.26 -5.10
C PHE A 132 -29.75 4.78 -4.11
N GLY A 133 -28.55 5.10 -4.56
CA GLY A 133 -27.43 5.48 -3.70
C GLY A 133 -26.53 6.49 -4.37
N LYS A 134 -25.90 7.37 -3.58
CA LYS A 134 -24.72 8.12 -4.03
C LYS A 134 -23.53 7.22 -3.80
N ASP A 135 -22.51 7.25 -4.65
CA ASP A 135 -21.24 6.62 -4.33
C ASP A 135 -20.74 7.13 -2.97
N GLU A 136 -20.33 6.19 -2.13
CA GLU A 136 -19.83 6.46 -0.77
C GLU A 136 -18.32 6.17 -0.67
N PRO A 137 -17.44 6.87 -1.42
CA PRO A 137 -16.03 6.52 -1.46
C PRO A 137 -15.27 6.93 -0.19
N TYR A 138 -14.21 6.18 0.07
CA TYR A 138 -13.19 6.53 1.06
C TYR A 138 -11.81 6.03 0.63
N GLU A 139 -10.78 6.64 1.20
CA GLU A 139 -9.39 6.29 0.94
C GLU A 139 -8.71 5.74 2.18
N ILE A 140 -7.92 4.70 2.00
CA ILE A 140 -6.98 4.20 3.00
C ILE A 140 -5.58 4.57 2.55
N ILE A 141 -4.90 5.36 3.36
CA ILE A 141 -3.57 5.89 3.10
C ILE A 141 -2.60 5.23 4.07
N SER A 142 -1.75 4.34 3.55
CA SER A 142 -0.71 3.63 4.28
C SER A 142 0.66 4.24 4.03
N MET A 143 1.50 4.30 5.06
CA MET A 143 2.79 4.96 5.02
C MET A 143 3.84 4.12 5.73
N ILE A 144 5.04 4.08 5.15
CA ILE A 144 6.23 3.50 5.77
C ILE A 144 7.48 4.20 5.26
N THR A 145 8.43 4.49 6.14
CA THR A 145 9.75 4.98 5.74
C THR A 145 10.75 3.85 5.59
N GLN A 146 11.82 4.09 4.83
CA GLN A 146 12.95 3.18 4.71
C GLN A 146 13.55 2.88 6.11
N ALA A 147 13.69 3.88 6.98
CA ALA A 147 14.16 3.66 8.35
C ALA A 147 13.21 2.81 9.19
N GLN A 148 11.89 3.00 9.07
CA GLN A 148 10.88 2.17 9.74
C GLN A 148 10.93 0.72 9.25
N MET A 149 11.02 0.53 7.93
CA MET A 149 11.22 -0.78 7.32
C MET A 149 12.45 -1.47 7.90
N GLU A 150 13.61 -0.80 7.88
CA GLU A 150 14.88 -1.33 8.43
C GLU A 150 14.79 -1.66 9.92
N ALA A 151 14.08 -0.84 10.71
CA ALA A 151 13.82 -1.09 12.12
C ALA A 151 12.81 -2.23 12.38
N GLY A 152 12.11 -2.71 11.35
CA GLY A 152 11.00 -3.68 11.51
C GLY A 152 9.77 -3.06 12.18
N THR A 153 9.59 -1.74 12.04
CA THR A 153 8.41 -1.02 12.49
C THR A 153 7.29 -1.22 11.45
N PRO A 154 6.06 -1.57 11.88
CA PRO A 154 4.94 -1.70 10.96
C PRO A 154 4.64 -0.41 10.21
N ALA A 155 4.03 -0.55 9.03
CA ALA A 155 3.42 0.57 8.34
C ALA A 155 2.33 1.19 9.21
N ARG A 156 2.07 2.49 8.99
CA ARG A 156 0.93 3.19 9.58
C ARG A 156 -0.09 3.45 8.49
N SER A 157 -1.34 3.05 8.73
CA SER A 157 -2.45 3.43 7.85
C SER A 157 -3.44 4.33 8.57
N VAL A 158 -3.98 5.27 7.81
CA VAL A 158 -5.12 6.11 8.21
C VAL A 158 -6.16 6.05 7.11
N ARG A 159 -7.38 6.47 7.40
CA ARG A 159 -8.43 6.56 6.39
C ARG A 159 -9.03 7.95 6.35
N THR A 160 -9.60 8.30 5.21
CA THR A 160 -10.53 9.42 5.13
C THR A 160 -11.89 9.05 5.75
N PRO A 161 -12.73 10.04 6.06
CA PRO A 161 -14.18 9.84 6.11
C PRO A 161 -14.70 9.20 4.82
N VAL A 162 -15.87 8.57 4.94
CA VAL A 162 -16.70 8.20 3.80
C VAL A 162 -17.36 9.48 3.29
N TYR A 163 -17.14 9.79 2.02
CA TYR A 163 -17.70 10.98 1.37
C TYR A 163 -18.89 10.58 0.53
N LYS A 164 -19.81 11.52 0.29
CA LYS A 164 -20.88 11.37 -0.71
C LYS A 164 -20.52 12.27 -1.87
N THR A 165 -20.18 11.69 -3.00
CA THR A 165 -19.68 12.43 -4.17
C THR A 165 -20.48 12.10 -5.40
N ASN A 166 -20.76 13.10 -6.22
CA ASN A 166 -21.22 12.94 -7.59
C ASN A 166 -20.11 13.37 -8.57
N GLU A 167 -20.32 13.15 -9.87
CA GLU A 167 -19.47 13.68 -10.92
C GLU A 167 -19.22 15.19 -10.76
N GLY A 168 -17.94 15.59 -10.80
CA GLY A 168 -17.47 16.97 -10.63
C GLY A 168 -17.33 17.42 -9.17
N ASP A 169 -17.79 16.62 -8.20
CA ASP A 169 -17.67 16.98 -6.79
C ASP A 169 -16.22 16.92 -6.31
N ARG A 170 -15.88 17.90 -5.48
CA ARG A 170 -14.62 17.97 -4.74
C ARG A 170 -14.88 17.69 -3.27
N ALA A 171 -14.41 16.54 -2.79
CA ALA A 171 -14.58 16.12 -1.40
C ALA A 171 -13.23 16.05 -0.65
N PRO A 172 -13.14 16.58 0.58
CA PRO A 172 -14.13 17.46 1.20
C PRO A 172 -14.26 18.79 0.45
N ALA A 173 -15.47 19.35 0.46
CA ALA A 173 -15.71 20.70 -0.04
C ALA A 173 -15.12 21.78 0.90
N SER A 174 -14.92 21.45 2.19
CA SER A 174 -14.18 22.24 3.18
C SER A 174 -13.78 21.37 4.38
N GLY A 175 -12.69 21.72 5.07
CA GLY A 175 -12.46 21.30 6.46
C GLY A 175 -11.97 19.86 6.74
N SER A 176 -11.63 19.02 5.76
CA SER A 176 -10.85 17.77 6.04
C SER A 176 -9.34 17.91 5.79
N GLU A 177 -8.85 19.16 5.73
CA GLU A 177 -7.46 19.56 5.47
C GLU A 177 -6.46 19.24 6.60
N ASP A 178 -6.88 18.47 7.62
CA ASP A 178 -6.09 18.17 8.81
C ASP A 178 -5.74 16.68 8.97
N LEU A 179 -6.12 15.81 8.01
CA LEU A 179 -5.58 14.45 8.02
C LEU A 179 -4.10 14.48 7.68
N ARG A 180 -3.31 14.58 8.74
CA ARG A 180 -1.87 14.64 8.68
C ARG A 180 -1.30 13.25 8.49
N LEU A 181 -0.66 13.08 7.34
CA LEU A 181 -0.04 11.84 6.90
C LEU A 181 1.38 11.76 7.48
N TRP A 182 2.18 12.80 7.26
CA TRP A 182 3.55 12.92 7.76
C TRP A 182 3.73 14.10 8.72
N GLY A 183 4.64 13.97 9.69
CA GLY A 183 4.83 15.00 10.72
C GLY A 183 3.70 15.02 11.73
N VAL A 184 3.27 13.84 12.20
CA VAL A 184 2.10 13.71 13.07
C VAL A 184 2.34 14.45 14.38
N GLY A 185 1.49 15.43 14.68
CA GLY A 185 1.67 16.35 15.82
C GLY A 185 2.50 17.60 15.49
N ALA A 186 3.64 17.49 14.79
CA ALA A 186 4.43 18.63 14.32
C ALA A 186 5.18 18.31 13.00
N PRO A 187 5.45 19.31 12.12
CA PRO A 187 6.25 19.10 10.91
C PRO A 187 7.55 18.36 11.22
N ALA A 188 7.92 17.39 10.38
CA ALA A 188 9.03 16.48 10.62
C ALA A 188 10.00 16.42 9.43
N VAL A 189 11.26 16.11 9.71
CA VAL A 189 12.28 15.91 8.68
C VAL A 189 12.00 14.59 7.96
N ILE A 190 12.10 14.57 6.63
CA ILE A 190 12.14 13.34 5.84
C ILE A 190 13.61 12.92 5.78
N ASP A 191 14.04 12.06 6.69
CA ASP A 191 15.43 11.61 6.85
C ASP A 191 15.74 10.31 6.08
N SER A 192 14.71 9.70 5.52
CA SER A 192 14.72 8.46 4.75
C SER A 192 13.50 8.44 3.83
N ASP A 193 13.56 7.68 2.73
CA ASP A 193 12.48 7.65 1.74
C ASP A 193 11.15 7.25 2.38
N LEU A 194 10.10 8.02 2.11
CA LEU A 194 8.73 7.78 2.55
C LEU A 194 7.94 7.16 1.40
N LEU A 195 7.44 5.94 1.58
CA LEU A 195 6.45 5.36 0.68
C LEU A 195 5.05 5.65 1.23
N VAL A 196 4.22 6.28 0.41
CA VAL A 196 2.79 6.47 0.62
C VAL A 196 2.06 5.58 -0.36
N THR A 197 1.15 4.75 0.13
CA THR A 197 0.27 3.89 -0.67
C THR A 197 -1.17 4.26 -0.39
N VAL A 198 -1.96 4.50 -1.43
CA VAL A 198 -3.35 4.91 -1.32
C VAL A 198 -4.22 3.89 -2.03
N VAL A 199 -5.23 3.39 -1.31
CA VAL A 199 -6.28 2.52 -1.86
C VAL A 199 -7.58 3.29 -1.80
N HIS A 200 -8.28 3.35 -2.92
CA HIS A 200 -9.60 3.96 -3.03
C HIS A 200 -10.65 2.86 -3.09
N VAL A 201 -11.72 3.02 -2.31
CA VAL A 201 -12.72 1.98 -2.06
C VAL A 201 -14.11 2.62 -2.00
N GLU A 202 -15.09 1.98 -2.64
CA GLU A 202 -16.52 2.31 -2.47
C GLU A 202 -17.05 1.61 -1.22
N HIS A 203 -17.78 2.35 -0.38
CA HIS A 203 -18.33 1.80 0.85
C HIS A 203 -19.69 1.15 0.61
N ASP A 204 -19.74 -0.19 0.67
CA ASP A 204 -20.97 -0.95 0.48
C ASP A 204 -21.38 -1.67 1.76
N MET A 205 -20.58 -2.66 2.17
CA MET A 205 -20.87 -3.55 3.31
C MET A 205 -19.63 -3.91 4.13
N GLY A 206 -18.48 -3.34 3.80
CA GLY A 206 -17.18 -3.63 4.39
C GLY A 206 -17.02 -3.10 5.81
N ASN A 207 -16.37 -3.89 6.67
CA ASN A 207 -15.85 -3.39 7.94
C ASN A 207 -14.58 -2.58 7.65
N ILE A 208 -14.73 -1.26 7.55
CA ILE A 208 -13.66 -0.31 7.26
C ILE A 208 -12.43 -0.53 8.16
N SER A 209 -12.62 -0.74 9.47
CA SER A 209 -11.51 -0.98 10.40
C SER A 209 -10.72 -2.23 10.04
N LYS A 210 -11.42 -3.29 9.61
CA LYS A 210 -10.76 -4.52 9.12
C LYS A 210 -9.97 -4.24 7.85
N ILE A 211 -10.51 -3.49 6.89
CA ILE A 211 -9.85 -3.18 5.62
C ILE A 211 -8.58 -2.33 5.88
N VAL A 212 -8.64 -1.37 6.81
CA VAL A 212 -7.46 -0.61 7.25
C VAL A 212 -6.39 -1.55 7.83
N THR A 213 -6.77 -2.49 8.71
CA THR A 213 -5.83 -3.48 9.26
C THR A 213 -5.25 -4.38 8.17
N ASP A 214 -6.07 -4.86 7.25
CA ASP A 214 -5.69 -5.68 6.10
C ASP A 214 -4.61 -4.98 5.27
N ILE A 215 -4.86 -3.73 4.84
CA ILE A 215 -3.90 -2.93 4.06
C ILE A 215 -2.63 -2.65 4.84
N THR A 216 -2.75 -2.29 6.13
CA THR A 216 -1.58 -2.06 7.01
C THR A 216 -0.69 -3.29 7.07
N ALA A 217 -1.29 -4.47 7.20
CA ALA A 217 -0.58 -5.73 7.29
C ALA A 217 0.12 -6.09 5.97
N VAL A 218 -0.52 -5.85 4.82
CA VAL A 218 0.09 -6.12 3.50
C VAL A 218 1.26 -5.19 3.22
N VAL A 219 1.12 -3.88 3.47
CA VAL A 219 2.22 -2.91 3.28
C VAL A 219 3.38 -3.25 4.23
N THR A 220 3.08 -3.62 5.47
CA THR A 220 4.09 -4.09 6.43
C THR A 220 4.80 -5.36 5.95
N ALA A 221 4.06 -6.34 5.44
CA ALA A 221 4.63 -7.59 4.93
C ALA A 221 5.56 -7.34 3.73
N ALA A 222 5.16 -6.45 2.82
CA ALA A 222 5.98 -6.04 1.68
C ALA A 222 7.27 -5.32 2.11
N ALA A 223 7.18 -4.42 3.08
CA ALA A 223 8.35 -3.76 3.64
C ALA A 223 9.30 -4.76 4.33
N VAL A 224 8.77 -5.73 5.07
CA VAL A 224 9.60 -6.79 5.68
C VAL A 224 10.27 -7.64 4.61
N ALA A 225 9.57 -7.98 3.53
CA ALA A 225 10.16 -8.72 2.41
C ALA A 225 11.31 -7.94 1.77
N ALA A 226 11.15 -6.62 1.58
CA ALA A 226 12.21 -5.73 1.10
C ALA A 226 13.41 -5.68 2.06
N LYS A 227 13.18 -5.53 3.37
CA LYS A 227 14.22 -5.59 4.39
C LYS A 227 14.99 -6.91 4.33
N ALA A 228 14.28 -8.03 4.28
CA ALA A 228 14.89 -9.35 4.22
C ALA A 228 15.76 -9.53 2.97
N ALA A 229 15.35 -8.92 1.85
CA ALA A 229 16.08 -8.89 0.60
C ALA A 229 17.19 -7.82 0.53
N LYS A 230 17.31 -6.95 1.54
CA LYS A 230 18.22 -5.79 1.57
C LYS A 230 17.99 -4.83 0.38
N GLN A 231 16.72 -4.55 0.10
CA GLN A 231 16.26 -3.70 -1.00
C GLN A 231 15.56 -2.46 -0.47
N ASP A 232 15.63 -1.37 -1.23
CA ASP A 232 14.96 -0.10 -0.92
C ASP A 232 13.44 -0.17 -1.11
N LEU A 233 12.70 0.73 -0.44
CA LEU A 233 11.24 0.84 -0.64
C LEU A 233 10.84 1.07 -2.10
N ILE A 234 11.63 1.82 -2.86
CA ILE A 234 11.40 2.04 -4.30
C ILE A 234 11.38 0.72 -5.09
N ALA A 235 12.14 -0.28 -4.66
CA ALA A 235 12.23 -1.57 -5.31
C ALA A 235 10.92 -2.37 -5.22
N VAL A 236 10.15 -2.16 -4.16
CA VAL A 236 8.95 -2.93 -3.86
C VAL A 236 7.65 -2.17 -4.08
N ALA A 237 7.73 -0.88 -4.41
CA ALA A 237 6.60 -0.02 -4.76
C ALA A 237 5.62 -0.72 -5.74
N LEU A 238 6.09 -1.08 -6.94
CA LEU A 238 5.29 -1.80 -7.94
C LEU A 238 4.73 -3.14 -7.42
N GLY A 239 5.53 -3.85 -6.64
CA GLY A 239 5.10 -5.10 -6.02
C GLY A 239 3.97 -4.93 -5.01
N ILE A 240 3.99 -3.84 -4.25
CA ILE A 240 2.93 -3.48 -3.29
C ILE A 240 1.62 -3.17 -4.03
N VAL A 241 1.67 -2.44 -5.16
CA VAL A 241 0.47 -2.18 -5.98
C VAL A 241 -0.17 -3.50 -6.43
N ALA A 242 0.62 -4.40 -7.03
CA ALA A 242 0.11 -5.70 -7.49
C ALA A 242 -0.45 -6.54 -6.33
N SER A 243 0.22 -6.53 -5.18
CA SER A 243 -0.19 -7.30 -4.00
C SER A 243 -1.49 -6.78 -3.39
N LEU A 244 -1.60 -5.46 -3.24
CA LEU A 244 -2.83 -4.82 -2.77
C LEU A 244 -3.95 -4.96 -3.79
N GLY A 245 -3.69 -4.74 -5.08
CA GLY A 245 -4.69 -4.94 -6.13
C GLY A 245 -5.27 -6.35 -6.08
N GLY A 246 -4.41 -7.38 -5.99
CA GLY A 246 -4.84 -8.77 -5.85
C GLY A 246 -5.61 -9.07 -4.57
N LEU A 247 -5.17 -8.53 -3.43
CA LEU A 247 -5.78 -8.81 -2.12
C LEU A 247 -7.07 -8.01 -1.89
N VAL A 248 -7.11 -6.73 -2.28
CA VAL A 248 -8.31 -5.89 -2.17
C VAL A 248 -9.39 -6.35 -3.14
N THR A 249 -9.04 -6.77 -4.37
CA THR A 249 -10.00 -7.43 -5.28
C THR A 249 -10.61 -8.70 -4.67
N ALA A 250 -9.90 -9.37 -3.76
CA ALA A 250 -10.42 -10.54 -3.07
C ALA A 250 -11.31 -10.18 -1.86
N LEU A 251 -11.29 -8.94 -1.36
CA LEU A 251 -12.13 -8.44 -0.28
C LEU A 251 -13.53 -8.10 -0.81
N ALA A 252 -14.33 -9.11 -1.20
CA ALA A 252 -15.66 -8.96 -1.81
C ALA A 252 -16.77 -8.32 -0.91
N ALA A 253 -16.44 -7.39 -0.02
CA ALA A 253 -17.37 -6.69 0.85
C ALA A 253 -17.45 -5.17 0.58
N ASP A 254 -16.42 -4.61 -0.04
CA ASP A 254 -16.39 -3.25 -0.57
C ASP A 254 -15.63 -3.33 -1.91
N ASP A 255 -16.07 -2.57 -2.91
CA ASP A 255 -15.46 -2.62 -4.23
C ASP A 255 -14.25 -1.67 -4.36
N PRO A 256 -13.06 -2.18 -4.75
CA PRO A 256 -11.93 -1.30 -5.05
C PRO A 256 -12.21 -0.47 -6.28
N VAL A 257 -11.88 0.82 -6.21
CA VAL A 257 -11.95 1.69 -7.38
C VAL A 257 -10.57 1.79 -8.00
N GLY A 258 -10.40 1.07 -9.11
CA GLY A 258 -9.14 1.02 -9.83
C GLY A 258 -7.98 0.43 -9.03
N GLU A 259 -6.77 0.64 -9.55
CA GLU A 259 -5.55 0.11 -8.92
C GLU A 259 -5.08 1.01 -7.77
N PRO A 260 -4.53 0.43 -6.68
CA PRO A 260 -3.84 1.19 -5.65
C PRO A 260 -2.77 2.12 -6.23
N GLN A 261 -2.71 3.35 -5.71
CA GLN A 261 -1.75 4.36 -6.15
C GLN A 261 -0.63 4.52 -5.14
N GLN A 262 0.52 5.03 -5.58
CA GLN A 262 1.67 5.25 -4.72
C GLN A 262 2.39 6.55 -5.01
N LEU A 263 2.98 7.10 -3.95
CA LEU A 263 3.90 8.22 -3.98
C LEU A 263 5.13 7.84 -3.17
N LEU A 264 6.30 7.90 -3.80
CA LEU A 264 7.57 7.88 -3.09
C LEU A 264 8.02 9.33 -2.90
N LEU A 265 8.37 9.69 -1.67
CA LEU A 265 8.82 11.03 -1.33
C LEU A 265 10.16 10.94 -0.59
N SER A 266 11.25 11.30 -1.28
CA SER A 266 12.54 11.54 -0.64
C SER A 266 12.62 12.99 -0.14
N GLN A 267 13.66 13.29 0.65
CA GLN A 267 13.94 14.68 1.02
C GLN A 267 14.20 15.55 -0.22
N ALA A 268 14.95 15.04 -1.20
CA ALA A 268 15.28 15.78 -2.41
C ALA A 268 14.03 16.11 -3.23
N ASP A 269 13.08 15.17 -3.30
CA ASP A 269 11.79 15.41 -3.94
C ASP A 269 10.99 16.47 -3.18
N ALA A 270 10.94 16.37 -1.86
CA ALA A 270 10.22 17.34 -1.02
C ALA A 270 10.80 18.76 -1.15
N ASP A 271 12.13 18.90 -1.16
CA ASP A 271 12.82 20.16 -1.42
C ASP A 271 12.54 20.69 -2.84
N ALA A 272 12.57 19.83 -3.84
CA ALA A 272 12.31 20.19 -5.23
C ALA A 272 10.86 20.67 -5.44
N PHE A 273 9.88 19.96 -4.87
CA PHE A 273 8.46 20.33 -4.93
C PHE A 273 8.20 21.66 -4.23
N THR A 274 8.88 21.95 -3.12
CA THR A 274 8.67 23.15 -2.31
C THR A 274 9.71 24.26 -2.54
N LYS A 275 10.42 24.22 -3.68
CA LYS A 275 11.49 25.19 -3.98
C LYS A 275 10.95 26.61 -4.23
N ASP A 276 9.79 26.72 -4.89
CA ASP A 276 9.20 27.99 -5.33
C ASP A 276 8.04 28.44 -4.43
N ALA A 277 7.46 27.51 -3.66
CA ALA A 277 6.37 27.78 -2.74
C ALA A 277 6.49 26.91 -1.49
N ALA A 278 6.22 27.50 -0.32
CA ALA A 278 6.25 26.77 0.96
C ALA A 278 5.17 25.70 1.07
N GLN A 279 4.11 25.78 0.26
CA GLN A 279 3.05 24.78 0.20
C GLN A 279 2.71 24.49 -1.26
N VAL A 280 2.63 23.21 -1.61
CA VAL A 280 2.28 22.75 -2.96
C VAL A 280 1.32 21.58 -2.91
N THR A 281 0.41 21.53 -3.88
CA THR A 281 -0.39 20.34 -4.15
C THR A 281 0.44 19.41 -5.03
N LEU A 282 0.60 18.17 -4.60
CA LEU A 282 1.33 17.13 -5.33
C LEU A 282 0.52 16.66 -6.55
N PRO A 283 1.16 16.00 -7.54
CA PRO A 283 0.45 15.37 -8.64
C PRO A 283 -0.68 14.46 -8.15
N ALA A 284 -1.81 14.49 -8.85
CA ALA A 284 -2.98 13.71 -8.50
C ALA A 284 -2.70 12.20 -8.57
N LEU A 285 -3.16 11.46 -7.56
CA LEU A 285 -3.24 10.01 -7.58
C LEU A 285 -4.56 9.64 -8.26
N ARG A 286 -4.48 8.99 -9.43
CA ARG A 286 -5.66 8.73 -10.27
C ARG A 286 -6.10 7.27 -10.15
N PHE A 287 -7.37 7.07 -9.82
CA PHE A 287 -8.02 5.79 -9.70
C PHE A 287 -9.01 5.64 -10.86
N ASN A 288 -8.80 4.64 -11.72
CA ASN A 288 -9.69 4.36 -12.84
C ASN A 288 -10.50 3.12 -12.52
N GLY A 289 -11.78 3.31 -12.22
CA GLY A 289 -12.68 2.24 -11.85
C GLY A 289 -12.95 1.19 -12.95
N GLY A 290 -12.78 1.57 -14.22
CA GLY A 290 -12.93 0.67 -15.37
C GLY A 290 -14.39 0.35 -15.66
N ASP A 291 -14.95 0.99 -16.68
CA ASP A 291 -16.30 0.89 -17.29
C ASP A 291 -17.55 0.88 -16.37
N SER A 292 -17.51 0.28 -15.17
CA SER A 292 -18.58 0.27 -14.16
C SER A 292 -18.33 1.19 -12.96
N ASN A 293 -17.08 1.56 -12.68
CA ASN A 293 -16.72 2.35 -11.49
C ASN A 293 -16.14 3.71 -11.92
N GLY A 294 -16.37 4.73 -11.10
CA GLY A 294 -15.99 6.09 -11.41
C GLY A 294 -14.48 6.34 -11.59
N VAL A 295 -14.14 7.51 -12.13
CA VAL A 295 -12.76 8.01 -12.17
C VAL A 295 -12.56 8.98 -11.03
N TYR A 296 -11.59 8.70 -10.16
CA TYR A 296 -11.30 9.55 -9.00
C TYR A 296 -9.87 10.08 -9.04
N ARG A 297 -9.68 11.32 -8.58
CA ARG A 297 -8.35 11.92 -8.38
C ARG A 297 -8.20 12.37 -6.94
N SER A 298 -7.25 11.78 -6.23
CA SER A 298 -6.84 12.19 -4.89
C SER A 298 -5.65 13.14 -4.92
N PHE A 299 -5.67 14.15 -4.06
CA PHE A 299 -4.66 15.19 -3.97
C PHE A 299 -4.08 15.24 -2.56
N LEU A 300 -2.76 15.27 -2.50
CA LEU A 300 -2.00 15.48 -1.28
C LEU A 300 -1.35 16.86 -1.32
N THR A 301 -1.22 17.50 -0.16
CA THR A 301 -0.51 18.76 0.00
C THR A 301 0.77 18.53 0.79
N LEU A 302 1.88 19.03 0.25
CA LEU A 302 3.17 19.07 0.92
C LEU A 302 3.49 20.50 1.33
N ARG A 303 3.78 20.72 2.62
CA ARG A 303 4.21 22.02 3.15
C ARG A 303 5.59 21.91 3.78
N ARG A 304 6.49 22.82 3.41
CA ARG A 304 7.79 23.07 4.02
C ARG A 304 7.67 24.14 5.11
N THR A 305 8.34 23.92 6.22
CA THR A 305 8.44 24.84 7.36
C THR A 305 9.89 25.09 7.75
#